data_AF-R3HTL7-F1
#
_entry.id   AF-R3HTL7-F1
#
_cell.length_a   1.000
_cell.length_b   1.000
_cell.length_c   1.000
_cell.angle_alpha   90.00
_cell.angle_beta   90.00
_cell.angle_gamma   90.00
#
_symmetry.space_group_name_H-M   'P 1'
#
loop_
_entity.id
_entity.type
_entity.pdbx_description
1 polymer ?
#
loop_
_entity_poly.entity_id
_entity_poly.type
_entity_poly.pdbx_seq_one_letter_code
_entity_poly.pdbx_strand_id
1 'polypeptide(L)'
;MNEREKDIKKWLCQLLDQTYLNAEAYKNFFVRVLPKQRKRTLGNYLEVERVLEVSNLLREPVEVMLTLIRLLAAHIVVVNREQFQEEEAKEKIVKELLGELLKQGKISQKEQTIMLGTGFLEEETALYGELESWATDAKETIYCTVVENGFPIKMELHKLGYQWLKSRQAWVKSYETQEAAEVAKGQLWALSSEIEVSVETPITCLFHFDYYLSVKPAERYNETIVAFGYIYENYGFKKKFVKQVPVKDFSGEHERLARLEIPFELVVPKERQVIY
;
A
#
# COMPACT_ATOMS: atom_id res chain seq x y z
N MET A 1 7.09 -14.03 0.46
CA MET A 1 6.32 -12.77 0.46
C MET A 1 5.26 -12.83 1.55
N ASN A 2 5.09 -11.75 2.31
CA ASN A 2 3.99 -11.61 3.27
C ASN A 2 2.65 -11.35 2.55
N GLU A 3 1.52 -11.40 3.27
CA GLU A 3 0.19 -11.25 2.66
C GLU A 3 0.01 -9.91 1.92
N ARG A 4 0.60 -8.83 2.44
CA ARG A 4 0.53 -7.52 1.79
C ARG A 4 1.32 -7.47 0.48
N GLU A 5 2.54 -8.01 0.49
CA GLU A 5 3.35 -8.15 -0.73
C GLU A 5 2.63 -9.01 -1.78
N LYS A 6 1.91 -10.06 -1.37
CA LYS A 6 1.09 -10.89 -2.27
C LYS A 6 -0.08 -10.10 -2.85
N ASP A 7 -0.80 -9.33 -2.04
CA ASP A 7 -1.92 -8.50 -2.51
C ASP A 7 -1.43 -7.43 -3.51
N ILE A 8 -0.30 -6.78 -3.21
CA ILE A 8 0.32 -5.81 -4.12
C ILE A 8 0.76 -6.49 -5.43
N LYS A 9 1.44 -7.65 -5.36
CA LYS A 9 1.82 -8.39 -6.56
C LYS A 9 0.59 -8.79 -7.38
N LYS A 10 -0.46 -9.30 -6.74
CA LYS A 10 -1.71 -9.67 -7.42
C LYS A 10 -2.32 -8.46 -8.14
N TRP A 11 -2.36 -7.30 -7.48
CA TRP A 11 -2.84 -6.06 -8.07
C TRP A 11 -1.98 -5.60 -9.26
N LEU A 12 -0.65 -5.69 -9.17
CA LEU A 12 0.25 -5.39 -10.28
C LEU A 12 0.08 -6.37 -11.45
N CYS A 13 -0.08 -7.66 -11.19
CA CYS A 13 -0.38 -8.66 -12.24
C CYS A 13 -1.72 -8.36 -12.93
N GLN A 14 -2.74 -7.95 -12.17
CA GLN A 14 -4.03 -7.53 -12.75
C GLN A 14 -3.89 -6.28 -13.62
N LEU A 15 -3.07 -5.31 -13.19
CA LEU A 15 -2.78 -4.14 -14.00
C LEU A 15 -2.09 -4.54 -15.32
N LEU A 16 -1.09 -5.42 -15.26
CA LEU A 16 -0.42 -5.97 -16.45
C LEU A 16 -1.41 -6.62 -17.42
N ASP A 17 -2.33 -7.45 -16.91
CA ASP A 17 -3.37 -8.11 -17.72
C ASP A 17 -4.37 -7.11 -18.34
N GLN A 18 -4.52 -5.93 -17.75
CA GLN A 18 -5.40 -4.87 -18.24
C GLN A 18 -4.70 -3.97 -19.26
N THR A 19 -3.38 -3.78 -19.11
CA THR A 19 -2.56 -2.94 -19.99
C THR A 19 -2.11 -3.66 -21.26
N TYR A 20 -1.78 -4.96 -21.17
CA TYR A 20 -1.16 -5.72 -22.27
C TYR A 20 -2.00 -6.93 -22.67
N LEU A 21 -2.07 -7.21 -23.99
CA LEU A 21 -2.82 -8.35 -24.53
C LEU A 21 -2.23 -9.70 -24.10
N ASN A 22 -0.91 -9.78 -23.93
CA ASN A 22 -0.21 -10.97 -23.44
C ASN A 22 0.82 -10.57 -22.38
N ALA A 23 0.40 -10.53 -21.12
CA ALA A 23 1.20 -10.00 -20.03
C ALA A 23 1.98 -11.07 -19.23
N GLU A 24 1.86 -12.36 -19.59
CA GLU A 24 2.36 -13.46 -18.77
C GLU A 24 3.87 -13.42 -18.56
N ALA A 25 4.63 -13.00 -19.58
CA ALA A 25 6.07 -12.82 -19.52
C ALA A 25 6.51 -11.84 -18.41
N TYR A 26 5.69 -10.83 -18.12
CA TYR A 26 5.98 -9.77 -17.16
C TYR A 26 5.57 -10.09 -15.72
N LYS A 27 4.94 -11.24 -15.45
CA LYS A 27 4.43 -11.59 -14.10
C LYS A 27 5.46 -12.28 -13.21
N ASN A 28 6.62 -12.63 -13.77
CA ASN A 28 7.69 -13.29 -13.04
C ASN A 28 8.57 -12.29 -12.28
N PHE A 29 8.00 -11.72 -11.22
CA PHE A 29 8.68 -10.86 -10.26
C PHE A 29 8.16 -11.07 -8.84
N PHE A 30 8.87 -10.51 -7.86
CA PHE A 30 8.48 -10.50 -6.46
C PHE A 30 8.38 -9.06 -5.95
N VAL A 31 7.52 -8.82 -4.97
CA VAL A 31 7.42 -7.54 -4.28
C VAL A 31 8.02 -7.70 -2.89
N ARG A 32 8.86 -6.75 -2.49
CA ARG A 32 9.43 -6.69 -1.15
C ARG A 32 9.19 -5.32 -0.54
N VAL A 33 8.48 -5.29 0.59
CA VAL A 33 8.20 -4.05 1.32
C VAL A 33 9.16 -3.95 2.50
N LEU A 34 10.01 -2.93 2.49
CA LEU A 34 10.95 -2.69 3.57
C LEU A 34 10.43 -1.64 4.54
N PRO A 35 10.33 -1.96 5.84
CA PRO A 35 10.01 -0.97 6.86
C PRO A 35 11.24 -0.12 7.20
N LYS A 36 11.78 0.60 6.22
CA LYS A 36 12.93 1.49 6.33
C LYS A 36 12.61 2.86 5.76
N GLN A 37 13.21 3.88 6.36
CA GLN A 37 13.21 5.25 5.86
C GLN A 37 14.61 5.58 5.32
N ARG A 38 14.70 5.78 4.02
CA ARG A 38 15.91 6.05 3.22
C ARG A 38 15.82 7.46 2.64
N LYS A 39 16.89 8.23 2.74
CA LYS A 39 16.90 9.64 2.30
C LYS A 39 16.85 9.84 0.78
N ARG A 40 17.36 8.89 -0.01
CA ARG A 40 17.57 9.07 -1.47
C ARG A 40 16.88 8.01 -2.31
N THR A 41 17.01 6.75 -1.94
CA THR A 41 16.44 5.62 -2.70
C THR A 41 15.06 5.28 -2.18
N LEU A 42 14.02 5.50 -2.99
CA LEU A 42 12.64 5.21 -2.62
C LEU A 42 12.29 3.74 -2.81
N GLY A 43 12.82 3.15 -3.88
CA GLY A 43 12.74 1.75 -4.19
C GLY A 43 13.92 1.30 -5.05
N ASN A 44 14.08 -0.01 -5.19
CA ASN A 44 15.14 -0.62 -5.95
C ASN A 44 14.58 -1.82 -6.74
N TYR A 45 14.99 -1.95 -8.00
CA TYR A 45 14.69 -3.14 -8.79
C TYR A 45 15.93 -4.03 -8.79
N LEU A 46 15.84 -5.19 -8.14
CA LEU A 46 16.89 -6.19 -8.15
C LEU A 46 16.68 -7.08 -9.38
N GLU A 47 17.40 -6.77 -10.45
CA GLU A 47 17.20 -7.34 -11.79
C GLU A 47 17.37 -8.86 -11.81
N VAL A 48 18.42 -9.37 -11.17
CA VAL A 48 18.73 -10.80 -11.12
C VAL A 48 17.65 -11.59 -10.39
N GLU A 49 17.23 -11.12 -9.20
CA GLU A 49 16.19 -11.80 -8.42
C GLU A 49 14.76 -11.45 -8.86
N ARG A 50 14.59 -10.53 -9.83
CA ARG A 50 13.30 -9.96 -10.24
C ARG A 50 12.49 -9.41 -9.07
N VAL A 51 13.13 -8.67 -8.16
CA VAL A 51 12.47 -8.14 -6.95
C VAL A 51 12.26 -6.62 -7.07
N LEU A 52 11.01 -6.20 -6.91
CA LEU A 52 10.60 -4.81 -6.75
C LEU A 52 10.62 -4.50 -5.25
N GLU A 53 11.69 -3.85 -4.79
CA GLU A 53 11.86 -3.46 -3.40
C GLU A 53 11.40 -2.03 -3.17
N VAL A 54 10.43 -1.80 -2.29
CA VAL A 54 9.95 -0.46 -1.94
C VAL A 54 10.19 -0.16 -0.46
N SER A 55 10.50 1.10 -0.16
CA SER A 55 10.74 1.62 1.20
C SER A 55 10.01 2.95 1.40
N ASN A 56 10.31 3.68 2.47
CA ASN A 56 9.75 5.01 2.73
C ASN A 56 8.23 5.03 2.90
N LEU A 57 7.72 4.07 3.68
CA LEU A 57 6.29 3.83 3.83
C LEU A 57 5.51 4.97 4.50
N LEU A 58 6.19 6.00 5.05
CA LEU A 58 5.60 7.23 5.62
C LEU A 58 5.09 8.22 4.56
N ARG A 59 5.47 8.00 3.30
CA ARG A 59 4.94 8.78 2.18
C ARG A 59 3.46 8.47 1.95
N GLU A 60 2.80 9.35 1.21
CA GLU A 60 1.42 9.11 0.82
C GLU A 60 1.31 7.78 0.05
N PRO A 61 0.23 7.00 0.24
CA PRO A 61 0.06 5.69 -0.40
C PRO A 61 0.28 5.73 -1.93
N VAL A 62 -0.16 6.81 -2.58
CA VAL A 62 0.01 7.02 -4.02
C VAL A 62 1.47 7.20 -4.43
N GLU A 63 2.33 7.80 -3.60
CA GLU A 63 3.76 7.93 -3.90
C GLU A 63 4.48 6.57 -3.83
N VAL A 64 4.08 5.72 -2.87
CA VAL A 64 4.59 4.35 -2.75
C VAL A 64 4.15 3.52 -3.96
N MET A 65 2.90 3.66 -4.38
CA MET A 65 2.37 3.04 -5.59
C MET A 65 3.12 3.51 -6.84
N LEU A 66 3.32 4.82 -7.02
CA LEU A 66 4.07 5.38 -8.15
C LEU A 66 5.50 4.83 -8.22
N THR A 67 6.16 4.69 -7.06
CA THR A 67 7.48 4.06 -6.98
C THR A 67 7.43 2.62 -7.50
N LEU A 68 6.44 1.82 -7.08
CA LEU A 68 6.27 0.45 -7.59
C LEU A 68 5.96 0.39 -9.08
N ILE A 69 5.15 1.30 -9.62
CA ILE A 69 4.87 1.37 -11.07
C ILE A 69 6.16 1.64 -11.84
N ARG A 70 7.01 2.58 -11.38
CA ARG A 70 8.32 2.84 -12.00
C ARG A 70 9.27 1.64 -11.92
N LEU A 71 9.22 0.87 -10.82
CA LEU A 71 10.01 -0.37 -10.69
C LEU A 71 9.47 -1.48 -11.58
N LEU A 72 8.15 -1.60 -11.73
CA LEU A 72 7.52 -2.54 -12.64
C LEU A 72 7.86 -2.19 -14.10
N ALA A 73 7.87 -0.91 -14.46
CA ALA A 73 8.30 -0.47 -15.78
C ALA A 73 9.76 -0.88 -16.06
N ALA A 74 10.66 -0.71 -15.08
CA ALA A 74 12.05 -1.19 -15.21
C ALA A 74 12.12 -2.72 -15.38
N HIS A 75 11.27 -3.47 -14.68
CA HIS A 75 11.16 -4.91 -14.86
C HIS A 75 10.75 -5.28 -16.30
N ILE A 76 9.71 -4.63 -16.83
CA ILE A 76 9.21 -4.84 -18.21
C ILE A 76 10.30 -4.55 -19.23
N VAL A 77 11.05 -3.44 -19.09
CA VAL A 77 12.17 -3.11 -19.98
C VAL A 77 13.20 -4.25 -20.03
N VAL A 78 13.57 -4.80 -18.87
CA VAL A 78 14.52 -5.91 -18.82
C VAL A 78 13.94 -7.16 -19.46
N VAL A 79 12.67 -7.49 -19.20
CA VAL A 79 12.01 -8.65 -19.83
C VAL A 79 11.94 -8.50 -21.35
N ASN A 80 11.59 -7.31 -21.86
CA ASN A 80 11.57 -6.98 -23.28
C ASN A 80 12.93 -7.22 -23.93
N ARG A 81 13.99 -6.70 -23.32
CA ARG A 81 15.34 -6.88 -23.81
C ARG A 81 15.77 -8.34 -23.83
N GLU A 82 15.48 -9.11 -22.80
CA GLU A 82 15.94 -10.49 -22.66
C GLU A 82 15.15 -11.50 -23.48
N GLN A 83 13.82 -11.35 -23.54
CA GLN A 83 12.94 -12.36 -24.13
C GLN A 83 12.52 -12.01 -25.57
N PHE A 84 12.45 -10.72 -25.88
CA PHE A 84 11.90 -10.23 -27.15
C PHE A 84 12.92 -9.47 -27.99
N GLN A 85 14.11 -9.14 -27.44
CA GLN A 85 15.14 -8.32 -28.09
C GLN A 85 14.61 -6.93 -28.50
N GLU A 86 13.64 -6.41 -27.75
CA GLU A 86 13.02 -5.11 -27.97
C GLU A 86 13.54 -4.09 -26.97
N GLU A 87 13.82 -2.88 -27.44
CA GLU A 87 14.08 -1.73 -26.58
C GLU A 87 12.83 -0.86 -26.52
N GLU A 88 12.19 -0.87 -25.35
CA GLU A 88 11.04 -0.01 -25.07
C GLU A 88 11.44 1.02 -24.01
N ALA A 89 11.06 2.28 -24.24
CA ALA A 89 11.33 3.36 -23.31
C ALA A 89 10.52 3.14 -22.02
N LYS A 90 11.18 3.27 -20.87
CA LYS A 90 10.55 3.10 -19.57
C LYS A 90 9.40 4.08 -19.37
N GLU A 91 9.54 5.30 -19.86
CA GLU A 91 8.58 6.40 -19.76
C GLU A 91 7.27 6.02 -20.47
N LYS A 92 7.37 5.33 -21.61
CA LYS A 92 6.22 4.79 -22.35
C LYS A 92 5.45 3.79 -21.50
N ILE A 93 6.15 2.83 -20.89
CA ILE A 93 5.57 1.79 -20.05
C ILE A 93 4.91 2.40 -18.80
N VAL A 94 5.57 3.39 -18.16
CA VAL A 94 4.98 4.13 -17.03
C VAL A 94 3.68 4.82 -17.46
N LYS A 95 3.68 5.50 -18.63
CA LYS A 95 2.50 6.15 -19.18
C LYS A 95 1.35 5.17 -19.43
N GLU A 96 1.65 3.99 -19.98
CA GLU A 96 0.64 2.95 -20.25
C GLU A 96 0.03 2.40 -18.97
N LEU A 97 0.86 2.05 -17.98
CA LEU A 97 0.40 1.53 -16.69
C LEU A 97 -0.43 2.56 -15.90
N LEU A 98 0.05 3.81 -15.82
CA LEU A 98 -0.70 4.88 -15.14
C LEU A 98 -1.96 5.28 -15.91
N GLY A 99 -1.89 5.33 -17.24
CA GLY A 99 -3.04 5.58 -18.11
C GLY A 99 -4.16 4.56 -17.89
N GLU A 100 -3.81 3.28 -17.74
CA GLU A 100 -4.81 2.24 -17.45
C GLU A 100 -5.43 2.38 -16.05
N LEU A 101 -4.66 2.79 -15.05
CA LEU A 101 -5.20 3.09 -13.71
C LEU A 101 -6.13 4.30 -13.72
N LEU A 102 -5.79 5.36 -14.45
CA LEU A 102 -6.62 6.55 -14.64
C LEU A 102 -7.92 6.21 -15.37
N LYS A 103 -7.82 5.43 -16.45
CA LYS A 103 -8.98 4.96 -17.23
C LYS A 103 -9.99 4.22 -16.36
N GLN A 104 -9.50 3.44 -15.40
CA GLN A 104 -10.33 2.69 -14.45
C GLN A 104 -10.86 3.52 -13.26
N GLY A 105 -10.51 4.80 -13.16
CA GLY A 105 -10.90 5.64 -12.03
C GLY A 105 -10.22 5.24 -10.71
N LYS A 106 -9.12 4.50 -10.75
CA LYS A 106 -8.42 4.02 -9.54
C LYS A 106 -7.59 5.10 -8.86
N ILE A 107 -7.29 6.20 -9.56
CA ILE A 107 -6.49 7.33 -9.07
C ILE A 107 -7.36 8.58 -9.06
N SER A 108 -7.60 9.13 -7.88
CA SER A 108 -8.34 10.38 -7.68
C SER A 108 -7.58 11.61 -8.14
N GLN A 109 -8.26 12.74 -8.35
CA GLN A 109 -7.61 14.01 -8.67
C GLN A 109 -6.60 14.45 -7.60
N LYS A 110 -6.94 14.26 -6.31
CA LYS A 110 -6.01 14.56 -5.20
C LYS A 110 -4.72 13.74 -5.32
N GLU A 111 -4.84 12.46 -5.63
CA GLU A 111 -3.71 11.55 -5.82
C GLU A 111 -2.86 11.93 -7.04
N GLN A 112 -3.49 12.38 -8.13
CA GLN A 112 -2.79 12.93 -9.30
C GLN A 112 -1.95 14.15 -8.92
N THR A 113 -2.51 15.11 -8.18
CA THR A 113 -1.77 16.28 -7.69
C THR A 113 -0.58 15.89 -6.82
N ILE A 114 -0.76 14.91 -5.91
CA ILE A 114 0.33 14.41 -5.06
C ILE A 114 1.45 13.79 -5.92
N MET A 115 1.10 12.94 -6.89
CA MET A 115 2.09 12.30 -7.78
C MET A 115 2.89 13.33 -8.58
N LEU A 116 2.22 14.32 -9.18
CA LEU A 116 2.87 15.39 -9.93
C LEU A 116 3.82 16.20 -9.03
N GLY A 117 3.40 16.49 -7.79
CA GLY A 117 4.22 17.19 -6.80
C GLY A 117 5.51 16.45 -6.38
N THR A 118 5.65 15.16 -6.71
CA THR A 118 6.89 14.41 -6.43
C THR A 118 8.04 14.72 -7.39
N GLY A 119 7.74 15.23 -8.59
CA GLY A 119 8.70 15.38 -9.69
C GLY A 119 9.09 14.07 -10.39
N PHE A 120 8.55 12.90 -10.01
CA PHE A 120 8.93 11.61 -10.63
C PHE A 120 8.28 11.32 -11.99
N LEU A 121 7.46 12.26 -12.49
CA LEU A 121 6.80 12.18 -13.78
C LEU A 121 7.24 13.29 -14.74
N GLU A 122 8.30 14.05 -14.42
CA GLU A 122 8.77 15.16 -15.27
C GLU A 122 9.17 14.70 -16.68
N GLU A 123 9.84 13.55 -16.78
CA GLU A 123 10.26 12.96 -18.07
C GLU A 123 9.04 12.46 -18.87
N GLU A 124 8.14 11.72 -18.22
CA GLU A 124 6.93 11.21 -18.87
C GLU A 124 6.00 12.34 -19.32
N THR A 125 5.81 13.38 -18.50
CA THR A 125 4.94 14.52 -18.83
C THR A 125 5.54 15.38 -19.93
N ALA A 126 6.86 15.50 -20.01
CA ALA A 126 7.53 16.15 -21.13
C ALA A 126 7.34 15.41 -22.46
N LEU A 127 7.28 14.07 -22.44
CA LEU A 127 7.15 13.23 -23.64
C LEU A 127 5.68 13.02 -24.09
N TYR A 128 4.77 12.86 -23.13
CA TYR A 128 3.41 12.41 -23.39
C TYR A 128 2.31 13.41 -23.00
N GLY A 129 2.70 14.61 -22.55
CA GLY A 129 1.77 15.65 -22.12
C GLY A 129 1.25 15.44 -20.70
N GLU A 130 0.22 16.20 -20.33
CA GLU A 130 -0.36 16.22 -18.99
C GLU A 130 -0.96 14.86 -18.60
N LEU A 131 -0.87 14.51 -17.30
CA LEU A 131 -1.27 13.20 -16.78
C LEU A 131 -2.75 12.88 -17.07
N GLU A 132 -3.61 13.90 -17.00
CA GLU A 132 -5.05 13.83 -17.27
C GLU A 132 -5.35 13.39 -18.71
N SER A 133 -4.44 13.67 -19.65
CA SER A 133 -4.58 13.32 -21.07
C SER A 133 -4.17 11.88 -21.39
N TRP A 134 -3.55 11.17 -20.44
CA TRP A 134 -3.01 9.83 -20.71
C TRP A 134 -4.08 8.74 -20.85
N ALA A 135 -5.30 9.01 -20.39
CA ALA A 135 -6.45 8.13 -20.48
C ALA A 135 -7.60 8.81 -21.25
N THR A 136 -8.00 8.21 -22.37
CA THR A 136 -9.26 8.55 -23.05
C THR A 136 -10.41 7.85 -22.33
N ASP A 137 -11.51 8.57 -22.11
CA ASP A 137 -12.73 8.04 -21.45
C ASP A 137 -12.48 7.56 -20.01
N ALA A 138 -11.70 8.33 -19.24
CA ALA A 138 -11.47 8.03 -17.84
C ALA A 138 -12.78 7.94 -17.06
N LYS A 139 -12.97 6.81 -16.37
CA LYS A 139 -14.09 6.65 -15.44
C LYS A 139 -13.95 7.62 -14.27
N GLU A 140 -15.08 7.94 -13.65
CA GLU A 140 -15.09 8.64 -12.37
C GLU A 140 -14.28 7.87 -11.31
N THR A 141 -13.76 8.61 -10.34
CA THR A 141 -12.96 8.03 -9.26
C THR A 141 -13.81 7.04 -8.49
N ILE A 142 -13.34 5.79 -8.40
CA ILE A 142 -13.97 4.78 -7.58
C ILE A 142 -13.50 4.90 -6.13
N TYR A 143 -14.36 4.52 -5.20
CA TYR A 143 -14.10 4.56 -3.77
C TYR A 143 -14.31 3.19 -3.16
N CYS A 144 -13.74 2.95 -1.99
CA CYS A 144 -13.99 1.76 -1.22
C CYS A 144 -14.35 2.12 0.23
N THR A 145 -15.34 1.40 0.74
CA THR A 145 -15.63 1.39 2.17
C THR A 145 -14.76 0.31 2.81
N VAL A 146 -14.00 0.68 3.82
CA VAL A 146 -13.17 -0.24 4.61
C VAL A 146 -13.74 -0.33 6.01
N VAL A 147 -13.96 -1.55 6.49
CA VAL A 147 -14.54 -1.84 7.81
C VAL A 147 -13.51 -2.60 8.64
N GLU A 148 -12.95 -1.90 9.62
CA GLU A 148 -12.07 -2.43 10.65
C GLU A 148 -12.93 -2.85 11.86
N ASN A 149 -12.43 -3.80 12.67
CA ASN A 149 -13.16 -4.42 13.78
C ASN A 149 -14.52 -5.04 13.39
N GLY A 150 -14.71 -5.41 12.12
CA GLY A 150 -16.00 -5.91 11.59
C GLY A 150 -16.43 -7.31 12.04
N PHE A 151 -15.72 -7.98 12.96
CA PHE A 151 -16.08 -9.33 13.42
C PHE A 151 -17.50 -9.44 14.00
N PRO A 152 -18.00 -8.47 14.80
CA PRO A 152 -19.36 -8.52 15.35
C PRO A 152 -20.47 -8.57 14.28
N ILE A 153 -20.22 -8.00 13.10
CA ILE A 153 -21.21 -7.90 12.00
C ILE A 153 -20.76 -8.68 10.75
N LYS A 154 -19.88 -9.68 10.90
CA LYS A 154 -19.28 -10.41 9.77
C LYS A 154 -20.30 -11.04 8.83
N MET A 155 -21.43 -11.52 9.36
CA MET A 155 -22.48 -12.18 8.57
C MET A 155 -23.21 -11.17 7.69
N GLU A 156 -23.47 -9.98 8.22
CA GLU A 156 -24.08 -8.86 7.52
C GLU A 156 -23.13 -8.33 6.44
N LEU A 157 -21.85 -8.17 6.75
CA LEU A 157 -20.82 -7.76 5.77
C LEU A 157 -20.75 -8.72 4.59
N HIS A 158 -20.77 -10.03 4.84
CA HIS A 158 -20.85 -11.04 3.78
C HIS A 158 -22.12 -10.90 2.92
N LYS A 159 -23.30 -10.75 3.55
CA LYS A 159 -24.58 -10.58 2.83
C LYS A 159 -24.57 -9.32 1.96
N LEU A 160 -23.90 -8.26 2.41
CA LEU A 160 -23.76 -6.99 1.69
C LEU A 160 -22.67 -7.03 0.61
N GLY A 161 -21.96 -8.16 0.45
CA GLY A 161 -20.95 -8.36 -0.58
C GLY A 161 -19.57 -7.81 -0.26
N TYR A 162 -19.26 -7.53 1.01
CA TYR A 162 -17.92 -7.16 1.42
C TYR A 162 -16.98 -8.36 1.36
N GLN A 163 -15.72 -8.10 0.99
CA GLN A 163 -14.67 -9.11 0.90
C GLN A 163 -13.64 -8.88 2.00
N TRP A 164 -13.16 -9.98 2.59
CA TRP A 164 -12.12 -9.91 3.63
C TRP A 164 -10.74 -9.68 3.00
N LEU A 165 -10.13 -8.53 3.30
CA LEU A 165 -8.76 -8.20 2.94
C LEU A 165 -7.82 -8.62 4.08
N LYS A 166 -7.27 -9.82 3.96
CA LYS A 166 -6.46 -10.44 5.03
C LYS A 166 -5.21 -9.64 5.39
N SER A 167 -4.55 -8.99 4.43
CA SER A 167 -3.38 -8.17 4.73
C SER A 167 -3.72 -7.03 5.69
N ARG A 168 -4.88 -6.39 5.52
CA ARG A 168 -5.36 -5.27 6.35
C ARG A 168 -6.18 -5.70 7.55
N GLN A 169 -6.63 -6.95 7.59
CA GLN A 169 -7.58 -7.44 8.58
C GLN A 169 -8.87 -6.59 8.60
N ALA A 170 -9.35 -6.24 7.41
CA ALA A 170 -10.54 -5.41 7.23
C ALA A 170 -11.45 -5.97 6.14
N TRP A 171 -12.73 -5.62 6.20
CA TRP A 171 -13.69 -5.90 5.13
C TRP A 171 -13.77 -4.74 4.16
N VAL A 172 -13.77 -5.03 2.86
CA VAL A 172 -13.70 -4.00 1.82
C VAL A 172 -14.77 -4.23 0.76
N LYS A 173 -15.37 -3.14 0.29
CA LYS A 173 -16.26 -3.12 -0.88
C LYS A 173 -16.05 -1.83 -1.67
N SER A 174 -16.01 -1.95 -3.00
CA SER A 174 -15.83 -0.83 -3.92
C SER A 174 -17.16 -0.29 -4.44
N TYR A 175 -17.17 1.00 -4.76
CA TYR A 175 -18.30 1.79 -5.23
C TYR A 175 -17.84 2.73 -6.35
N GLU A 176 -18.75 3.04 -7.28
CA GLU A 176 -18.45 3.90 -8.43
C GLU A 176 -18.36 5.39 -8.05
N THR A 177 -18.99 5.81 -6.96
CA THR A 177 -19.01 7.20 -6.50
C THR A 177 -18.72 7.32 -5.00
N GLN A 178 -18.26 8.50 -4.57
CA GLN A 178 -17.99 8.78 -3.16
C GLN A 178 -19.28 8.77 -2.34
N GLU A 179 -20.37 9.33 -2.89
CA GLU A 179 -21.66 9.41 -2.23
C GLU A 179 -22.20 8.01 -1.90
N ALA A 180 -22.07 7.05 -2.82
CA ALA A 180 -22.50 5.68 -2.58
C ALA A 180 -21.69 5.01 -1.47
N ALA A 181 -20.37 5.26 -1.41
CA ALA A 181 -19.51 4.74 -0.36
C ALA A 181 -19.81 5.36 1.01
N GLU A 182 -20.12 6.66 1.07
CA GLU A 182 -20.52 7.35 2.30
C GLU A 182 -21.90 6.92 2.80
N VAL A 183 -22.86 6.70 1.89
CA VAL A 183 -24.17 6.11 2.25
C VAL A 183 -24.00 4.72 2.85
N ALA A 184 -23.17 3.87 2.25
CA ALA A 184 -22.87 2.54 2.79
C ALA A 184 -22.20 2.61 4.17
N LYS A 185 -21.27 3.55 4.37
CA LYS A 185 -20.65 3.80 5.68
C LYS A 185 -21.70 4.20 6.74
N GLY A 186 -22.62 5.09 6.40
CA GLY A 186 -23.72 5.47 7.31
C GLY A 186 -24.62 4.29 7.70
N GLN A 187 -24.93 3.41 6.75
CA GLN A 187 -25.70 2.19 7.00
C GLN A 187 -24.97 1.22 7.94
N LEU A 188 -23.66 1.07 7.79
CA LEU A 188 -22.85 0.20 8.64
C LEU A 188 -22.77 0.70 10.08
N TRP A 189 -22.62 2.00 10.30
CA TRP A 189 -22.64 2.59 11.65
C TRP A 189 -23.96 2.37 12.39
N ALA A 190 -25.07 2.22 11.66
CA ALA A 190 -26.35 1.85 12.29
C ALA A 190 -26.38 0.40 12.79
N LEU A 191 -25.47 -0.48 12.32
CA LEU A 191 -25.42 -1.89 12.72
C LEU A 191 -24.60 -2.11 13.99
N SER A 192 -23.54 -1.33 14.22
CA SER A 192 -22.70 -1.42 15.41
C SER A 192 -21.89 -0.15 15.64
N SER A 193 -21.76 0.27 16.89
CA SER A 193 -20.87 1.36 17.29
C SER A 193 -19.41 0.92 17.53
N GLU A 194 -19.15 -0.40 17.51
CA GLU A 194 -17.81 -0.96 17.77
C GLU A 194 -16.95 -1.09 16.51
N ILE A 195 -17.55 -0.94 15.33
CA ILE A 195 -16.84 -1.01 14.06
C ILE A 195 -16.24 0.35 13.70
N GLU A 196 -15.12 0.31 13.01
CA GLU A 196 -14.52 1.50 12.40
C GLU A 196 -14.73 1.43 10.90
N VAL A 197 -15.26 2.51 10.32
CA VAL A 197 -15.58 2.56 8.89
C VAL A 197 -14.97 3.79 8.26
N SER A 198 -14.13 3.60 7.25
CA SER A 198 -13.54 4.65 6.43
C SER A 198 -13.99 4.54 4.98
N VAL A 199 -14.01 5.68 4.29
CA VAL A 199 -14.15 5.75 2.83
C VAL A 199 -12.79 6.19 2.28
N GLU A 200 -12.24 5.39 1.40
CA GLU A 200 -10.88 5.52 0.89
C GLU A 200 -10.85 5.31 -0.63
N THR A 201 -9.75 5.68 -1.28
CA THR A 201 -9.48 5.28 -2.66
C THR A 201 -8.93 3.84 -2.69
N PRO A 202 -8.99 3.13 -3.82
CA PRO A 202 -8.39 1.81 -3.96
C PRO A 202 -6.90 1.79 -3.62
N ILE A 203 -6.18 2.86 -3.95
CA ILE A 203 -4.74 2.98 -3.66
C ILE A 203 -4.52 3.10 -2.16
N THR A 204 -5.18 4.02 -1.47
CA THR A 204 -5.08 4.14 0.01
C THR A 204 -5.47 2.82 0.69
N CYS A 205 -6.50 2.14 0.19
CA CYS A 205 -6.96 0.89 0.76
C CYS A 205 -5.92 -0.23 0.65
N LEU A 206 -5.28 -0.38 -0.51
CA LEU A 206 -4.30 -1.42 -0.78
C LEU A 206 -2.94 -1.13 -0.14
N PHE A 207 -2.48 0.11 -0.24
CA PHE A 207 -1.18 0.59 0.23
C PHE A 207 -1.24 1.06 1.70
N HIS A 208 -1.90 0.27 2.53
CA HIS A 208 -1.92 0.43 3.98
C HIS A 208 -0.69 -0.26 4.58
N PHE A 209 0.11 0.42 5.39
CA PHE A 209 1.33 -0.16 5.95
C PHE A 209 1.40 0.00 7.46
N ASP A 210 2.19 -0.87 8.09
CA ASP A 210 2.37 -0.93 9.53
C ASP A 210 3.85 -0.93 9.88
N TYR A 211 4.22 -0.11 10.85
CA TYR A 211 5.48 -0.23 11.56
C TYR A 211 5.32 -1.04 12.83
N TYR A 212 6.41 -1.67 13.26
CA TYR A 212 6.47 -2.36 14.54
C TYR A 212 7.50 -1.65 15.41
N LEU A 213 7.03 -1.12 16.53
CA LEU A 213 7.88 -0.50 17.53
C LEU A 213 8.13 -1.48 18.65
N SER A 214 9.39 -1.65 19.04
CA SER A 214 9.78 -2.41 20.21
C SER A 214 10.36 -1.53 21.30
N VAL A 215 10.00 -1.81 22.54
CA VAL A 215 10.49 -1.14 23.75
C VAL A 215 11.04 -2.21 24.69
N LYS A 216 12.24 -1.99 25.24
CA LYS A 216 12.80 -2.91 26.25
C LYS A 216 12.06 -2.70 27.58
N PRO A 217 11.79 -3.75 28.36
CA PRO A 217 11.13 -3.60 29.65
C PRO A 217 11.99 -2.78 30.61
N ALA A 218 11.36 -1.84 31.33
CA ALA A 218 11.95 -1.13 32.46
C ALA A 218 10.85 -0.78 33.46
N GLU A 219 11.09 -1.01 34.75
CA GLU A 219 10.10 -0.80 35.82
C GLU A 219 9.45 0.58 35.75
N ARG A 220 10.23 1.62 35.45
CA ARG A 220 9.78 3.03 35.40
C ARG A 220 8.64 3.32 34.41
N TYR A 221 8.45 2.51 33.37
CA TYR A 221 7.47 2.80 32.30
C TYR A 221 6.72 1.57 31.78
N ASN A 222 6.87 0.39 32.37
CA ASN A 222 6.20 -0.83 31.89
C ASN A 222 4.67 -0.69 31.87
N GLU A 223 4.09 -0.15 32.95
CA GLU A 223 2.64 0.08 33.05
C GLU A 223 2.16 1.06 31.97
N THR A 224 2.90 2.15 31.76
CA THR A 224 2.63 3.14 30.71
C THR A 224 2.67 2.52 29.32
N ILE A 225 3.66 1.69 29.03
CA ILE A 225 3.83 1.03 27.74
C ILE A 225 2.70 0.01 27.48
N VAL A 226 2.27 -0.73 28.49
CA VAL A 226 1.08 -1.59 28.41
C VAL A 226 -0.18 -0.76 28.15
N ALA A 227 -0.36 0.35 28.86
CA ALA A 227 -1.48 1.26 28.66
C ALA A 227 -1.51 1.88 27.24
N PHE A 228 -0.36 2.04 26.60
CA PHE A 228 -0.25 2.47 25.20
C PHE A 228 -0.54 1.38 24.17
N GLY A 229 -0.86 0.16 24.63
CA GLY A 229 -1.21 -0.98 23.78
C GLY A 229 -0.03 -1.79 23.28
N TYR A 230 1.14 -1.68 23.91
CA TYR A 230 2.25 -2.60 23.62
C TYR A 230 2.05 -3.93 24.34
N ILE A 231 2.42 -5.02 23.67
CA ILE A 231 2.24 -6.38 24.18
C ILE A 231 3.61 -7.01 24.41
N TYR A 232 3.81 -7.59 25.60
CA TYR A 232 5.07 -8.27 25.94
C TYR A 232 5.22 -9.57 25.17
N GLU A 233 6.40 -9.79 24.59
CA GLU A 233 6.77 -10.99 23.83
C GLU A 233 5.82 -11.36 22.67
N ASN A 234 5.32 -10.35 21.96
CA ASN A 234 4.44 -10.54 20.81
C ASN A 234 5.20 -10.48 19.46
N TYR A 235 4.54 -10.89 18.37
CA TYR A 235 5.04 -10.84 16.99
C TYR A 235 6.39 -11.56 16.77
N GLY A 236 6.66 -12.60 17.57
CA GLY A 236 7.88 -13.41 17.50
C GLY A 236 9.12 -12.76 18.13
N PHE A 237 8.97 -11.67 18.90
CA PHE A 237 10.04 -11.06 19.67
C PHE A 237 10.02 -11.55 21.11
N LYS A 238 11.21 -11.73 21.71
CA LYS A 238 11.36 -12.13 23.12
C LYS A 238 11.94 -10.98 23.94
N LYS A 239 11.61 -10.91 25.23
CA LYS A 239 12.11 -9.94 26.20
C LYS A 239 11.88 -8.47 25.83
N LYS A 240 10.86 -8.17 25.04
CA LYS A 240 10.51 -6.80 24.61
C LYS A 240 8.99 -6.64 24.53
N PHE A 241 8.53 -5.41 24.75
CA PHE A 241 7.19 -4.96 24.42
C PHE A 241 7.15 -4.57 22.95
N VAL A 242 6.12 -5.00 22.21
CA VAL A 242 5.97 -4.70 20.78
C VAL A 242 4.57 -4.21 20.47
N LYS A 243 4.48 -3.16 19.65
CA LYS A 243 3.22 -2.62 19.13
C LYS A 243 3.28 -2.52 17.61
N GLN A 244 2.21 -2.95 16.96
CA GLN A 244 1.94 -2.65 15.55
C GLN A 244 1.29 -1.27 15.48
N VAL A 245 1.83 -0.39 14.63
CA VAL A 245 1.39 0.99 14.49
C VAL A 245 1.14 1.26 13.01
N PRO A 246 -0.10 1.59 12.61
CA PRO A 246 -0.37 2.05 11.26
C PRO A 246 0.55 3.22 10.92
N VAL A 247 1.09 3.25 9.72
CA VAL A 247 2.04 4.29 9.29
C VAL A 247 1.47 5.70 9.48
N LYS A 248 0.17 5.89 9.20
CA LYS A 248 -0.54 7.17 9.39
C LYS A 248 -0.44 7.70 10.83
N ASP A 249 -0.33 6.80 11.82
CA ASP A 249 -0.29 7.13 13.24
C ASP A 249 1.14 7.13 13.81
N PHE A 250 2.13 6.76 12.99
CA PHE A 250 3.51 6.56 13.42
C PHE A 250 4.15 7.82 14.01
N SER A 251 3.91 8.99 13.39
CA SER A 251 4.48 10.26 13.86
C SER A 251 4.00 10.60 15.27
N GLY A 252 2.69 10.41 15.54
CA GLY A 252 2.11 10.65 16.86
C GLY A 252 2.63 9.67 17.91
N GLU A 253 2.76 8.39 17.57
CA GLU A 253 3.32 7.39 18.48
C GLU A 253 4.80 7.69 18.79
N HIS A 254 5.58 8.04 17.77
CA HIS A 254 6.99 8.41 17.91
C HIS A 254 7.13 9.62 18.84
N GLU A 255 6.36 10.69 18.61
CA GLU A 255 6.40 11.88 19.44
C GLU A 255 5.99 11.57 20.89
N ARG A 256 4.98 10.72 21.10
CA ARG A 256 4.54 10.30 22.44
C ARG A 256 5.66 9.60 23.21
N LEU A 257 6.36 8.66 22.59
CA LEU A 257 7.48 7.95 23.23
C LEU A 257 8.67 8.89 23.48
N ALA A 258 8.97 9.78 22.53
CA ALA A 258 10.05 10.75 22.64
C ALA A 258 9.81 11.74 23.80
N ARG A 259 8.59 12.27 23.95
CA ARG A 259 8.21 13.17 25.06
C ARG A 259 8.36 12.53 26.44
N LEU A 260 8.24 11.21 26.52
CA LEU A 260 8.37 10.44 27.75
C LEU A 260 9.78 9.83 27.94
N GLU A 261 10.71 10.16 27.04
CA GLU A 261 12.08 9.63 27.04
C GLU A 261 12.15 8.10 27.10
N ILE A 262 11.20 7.43 26.43
CA ILE A 262 11.14 5.97 26.35
C ILE A 262 11.93 5.53 25.11
N PRO A 263 13.04 4.79 25.26
CA PRO A 263 13.80 4.29 24.12
C PRO A 263 12.99 3.24 23.35
N PHE A 264 12.94 3.37 22.03
CA PHE A 264 12.28 2.42 21.14
C PHE A 264 13.13 2.10 19.90
N GLU A 265 12.82 0.96 19.28
CA GLU A 265 13.47 0.49 18.05
C GLU A 265 12.39 0.07 17.04
N LEU A 266 12.55 0.46 15.77
CA LEU A 266 11.79 -0.13 14.67
C LEU A 266 12.25 -1.57 14.44
N VAL A 267 11.30 -2.51 14.43
CA VAL A 267 11.58 -3.95 14.25
C VAL A 267 10.74 -4.56 13.14
N VAL A 268 11.12 -5.76 12.70
CA VAL A 268 10.40 -6.51 11.65
C VAL A 268 10.06 -7.92 12.15
N PRO A 269 8.78 -8.29 12.30
CA PRO A 269 8.38 -9.61 12.78
C PRO A 269 9.01 -10.77 12.01
N LYS A 270 9.42 -11.83 12.73
CA LYS A 270 10.13 -12.99 12.14
C LYS A 270 9.29 -13.85 11.20
N GLU A 271 7.96 -13.82 11.31
CA GLU A 271 7.06 -14.50 10.36
C GLU A 271 7.15 -13.95 8.92
N ARG A 272 8.01 -12.94 8.66
CA ARG A 272 8.03 -12.15 7.42
C ARG A 272 9.29 -12.30 6.56
N GLN A 273 10.23 -13.16 6.92
CA GLN A 273 11.34 -13.51 6.03
C GLN A 273 11.07 -14.88 5.41
N VAL A 274 10.36 -14.89 4.27
CA VAL A 274 10.51 -16.03 3.35
C VAL A 274 11.91 -15.91 2.79
N ILE A 275 12.83 -16.67 3.40
CA ILE A 275 14.10 -17.03 2.80
C ILE A 275 13.71 -17.90 1.61
N TYR A 276 13.99 -17.42 0.39
CA TYR A 276 14.10 -18.29 -0.77
C TYR A 276 15.54 -18.82 -0.81
#